data_AF-A0A527ZDR8-F1
#
_entry.id   AF-A0A527ZDR8-F1
#
_cell.length_a   1.000
_cell.length_b   1.000
_cell.length_c   1.000
_cell.angle_alpha   90.00
_cell.angle_beta   90.00
_cell.angle_gamma   90.00
#
_symmetry.space_group_name_H-M   'P 1'
#
loop_
_entity.id
_entity.type
_entity.pdbx_description
1 polymer ?
#
loop_
_entity_poly.entity_id
_entity_poly.type
_entity_poly.pdbx_seq_one_letter_code
_entity_poly.pdbx_strand_id
1 'polypeptide(L)'
;GHIGARGTAYWNVRLLDHLFDFDEIRVHSRRPESRDGFAANLSADLGKKVTAVTDWRACVEGADIIVEASRLPEPQPLLKTEWIRPGALVMPYGTMSAVELSLTDIMQKIVVDDWGQCKGGKFGSLRAHVETGRLSEQTLHAELGQIAAGLKPGRQSDDETILFWHRGLSLSDIALGKAMLAKAQAQGIGQRLRFA
;
A
#
# COMPACT_ATOMS: atom_id res chain seq x y z
N GLY A 1 -4.15 -5.43 8.42
CA GLY A 1 -3.55 -4.43 9.33
C GLY A 1 -3.06 -3.23 8.55
N HIS A 2 -3.32 -2.01 9.04
CA HIS A 2 -2.92 -0.76 8.37
C HIS A 2 -2.12 0.14 9.32
N ILE A 3 -0.85 0.35 9.02
CA ILE A 3 -0.01 1.31 9.74
C ILE A 3 -0.18 2.69 9.10
N GLY A 4 -0.29 3.75 9.87
CA GLY A 4 -0.58 5.11 9.39
C GLY A 4 -2.07 5.41 9.37
N ALA A 5 -2.42 6.63 9.76
CA ALA A 5 -3.80 7.07 10.01
C ALA A 5 -4.04 8.50 9.47
N ARG A 6 -3.40 8.86 8.36
CA ARG A 6 -3.49 10.19 7.72
C ARG A 6 -3.40 10.08 6.20
N GLY A 7 -3.74 11.18 5.52
CA GLY A 7 -3.62 11.28 4.06
C GLY A 7 -4.50 10.26 3.36
N THR A 8 -3.91 9.45 2.48
CA THR A 8 -4.62 8.44 1.68
C THR A 8 -5.04 7.20 2.48
N ALA A 9 -4.55 7.02 3.71
CA ALA A 9 -4.85 5.85 4.54
C ALA A 9 -6.36 5.58 4.68
N TYR A 10 -7.18 6.64 4.79
CA TYR A 10 -8.63 6.50 4.93
C TYR A 10 -9.24 5.79 3.72
N TRP A 11 -8.84 6.22 2.52
CA TRP A 11 -9.33 5.67 1.26
C TRP A 11 -8.74 4.30 0.97
N ASN A 12 -7.51 4.02 1.39
CA ASN A 12 -6.92 2.68 1.29
C ASN A 12 -7.76 1.66 2.05
N VAL A 13 -8.08 1.92 3.32
CA VAL A 13 -8.88 1.00 4.14
C VAL A 13 -10.26 0.81 3.52
N ARG A 14 -10.93 1.88 3.11
CA ARG A 14 -12.25 1.79 2.46
C ARG A 14 -12.23 0.98 1.17
N LEU A 15 -11.26 1.23 0.30
CA LEU A 15 -11.15 0.52 -0.97
C LEU A 15 -10.89 -0.96 -0.74
N LEU A 16 -9.95 -1.29 0.14
CA LEU A 16 -9.60 -2.68 0.43
C LEU A 16 -10.78 -3.41 1.08
N ASP A 17 -11.47 -2.77 2.02
CA ASP A 17 -12.65 -3.36 2.65
C ASP A 17 -13.80 -3.55 1.65
N HIS A 18 -13.99 -2.63 0.70
CA HIS A 18 -14.97 -2.81 -0.38
C HIS A 18 -14.64 -4.00 -1.29
N LEU A 19 -13.35 -4.26 -1.55
CA LEU A 19 -12.91 -5.34 -2.43
C LEU A 19 -12.93 -6.70 -1.75
N PHE A 20 -12.63 -6.77 -0.46
CA PHE A 20 -12.38 -8.03 0.25
C PHE A 20 -13.37 -8.32 1.37
N ASP A 21 -14.20 -7.36 1.78
CA ASP A 21 -15.13 -7.44 2.91
C ASP A 21 -14.49 -8.04 4.17
N PHE A 22 -13.62 -7.27 4.83
CA PHE A 22 -12.81 -7.80 5.92
C PHE A 22 -13.63 -8.14 7.17
N ASP A 23 -13.33 -9.30 7.76
CA ASP A 23 -13.79 -9.70 9.09
C ASP A 23 -13.16 -8.84 10.21
N GLU A 24 -11.91 -8.41 10.01
CA GLU A 24 -11.16 -7.63 10.99
C GLU A 24 -10.32 -6.53 10.33
N ILE A 25 -10.44 -5.30 10.85
CA ILE A 25 -9.59 -4.17 10.48
C ILE A 25 -8.86 -3.66 11.71
N ARG A 26 -7.53 -3.72 11.68
CA ARG A 26 -6.63 -3.16 12.71
C ARG A 26 -5.85 -1.98 12.15
N VAL A 27 -5.80 -0.89 12.91
CA VAL A 27 -5.07 0.33 12.54
C VAL A 27 -4.12 0.77 13.65
N HIS A 28 -2.92 1.20 13.26
CA HIS A 28 -1.94 1.76 14.19
C HIS A 28 -1.35 3.06 13.65
N SER A 29 -1.10 4.02 14.52
CA SER A 29 -0.22 5.16 14.24
C SER A 29 0.43 5.63 15.53
N ARG A 30 1.59 6.30 15.43
CA ARG A 30 2.36 6.79 16.59
C ARG A 30 1.55 7.68 17.54
N ARG A 31 0.61 8.45 17.02
CA ARG A 31 -0.15 9.46 17.76
C ARG A 31 -1.54 8.91 18.12
N PRO A 32 -1.86 8.69 19.41
CA PRO A 32 -3.16 8.16 19.83
C PRO A 32 -4.33 8.98 19.27
N GLU A 33 -4.25 10.31 19.35
CA GLU A 33 -5.29 11.22 18.85
C GLU A 33 -5.53 11.07 17.33
N SER A 34 -4.48 10.75 16.57
CA SER A 34 -4.59 10.51 15.13
C SER A 34 -5.15 9.12 14.83
N ARG A 35 -4.77 8.11 15.61
CA ARG A 35 -5.18 6.72 15.41
C ARG A 35 -6.63 6.50 15.83
N ASP A 36 -7.00 7.00 17.01
CA ASP A 36 -8.29 6.70 17.65
C ASP A 36 -9.42 7.43 16.90
N GLY A 37 -9.21 8.70 16.52
CA GLY A 37 -10.16 9.43 15.68
C GLY A 37 -10.30 8.81 14.28
N PHE A 38 -9.20 8.31 13.70
CA PHE A 38 -9.23 7.62 12.40
C PHE A 38 -10.03 6.31 12.45
N ALA A 39 -9.81 5.50 13.48
CA ALA A 39 -10.54 4.25 13.69
C ALA A 39 -12.04 4.50 13.94
N ALA A 40 -12.38 5.50 14.76
CA ALA A 40 -13.77 5.88 15.04
C ALA A 40 -14.49 6.33 13.76
N ASN A 41 -13.86 7.20 12.96
CA ASN A 41 -14.44 7.69 11.71
C ASN A 41 -14.65 6.56 10.69
N LEU A 42 -13.65 5.69 10.49
CA LEU A 42 -13.79 4.53 9.61
C LEU A 42 -14.86 3.55 10.10
N SER A 43 -14.95 3.33 11.41
CA SER A 43 -15.97 2.44 11.95
C SER A 43 -17.38 2.96 11.66
N ALA A 44 -17.59 4.27 11.78
CA ALA A 44 -18.86 4.90 11.47
C ALA A 44 -19.20 4.85 9.96
N ASP A 45 -18.22 5.11 9.09
CA ASP A 45 -18.39 5.13 7.63
C ASP A 45 -18.60 3.72 7.04
N LEU A 46 -17.88 2.72 7.56
CA LEU A 46 -17.98 1.34 7.10
C LEU A 46 -19.11 0.55 7.77
N GLY A 47 -19.66 1.05 8.89
CA GLY A 47 -20.64 0.30 9.69
C GLY A 47 -20.09 -0.98 10.32
N LYS A 48 -18.76 -1.12 10.43
CA LYS A 48 -18.06 -2.27 11.02
C LYS A 48 -16.94 -1.83 11.94
N LYS A 49 -16.51 -2.71 12.84
CA LYS A 49 -15.50 -2.37 13.86
C LYS A 49 -14.11 -2.20 13.23
N VAL A 50 -13.50 -1.03 13.42
CA VAL A 50 -12.08 -0.78 13.17
C VAL A 50 -11.34 -0.64 14.49
N THR A 51 -10.39 -1.53 14.76
CA THR A 51 -9.68 -1.60 16.03
C THR A 51 -8.39 -0.78 15.99
N ALA A 52 -8.33 0.27 16.81
CA ALA A 52 -7.11 1.03 17.05
C ALA A 52 -6.18 0.25 18.01
N VAL A 53 -4.97 -0.10 17.58
CA VAL A 53 -3.99 -0.84 18.39
C VAL A 53 -2.76 -0.01 18.73
N THR A 54 -2.05 -0.41 19.80
CA THR A 54 -1.01 0.39 20.45
C THR A 54 0.36 0.29 19.83
N ASP A 55 0.63 -0.75 19.06
CA ASP A 55 1.95 -1.00 18.47
C ASP A 55 1.85 -1.65 17.08
N TRP A 56 3.00 -1.76 16.43
CA TRP A 56 3.12 -2.29 15.08
C TRP A 56 2.78 -3.78 15.03
N ARG A 57 3.28 -4.57 15.98
CA ARG A 57 3.11 -6.02 16.00
C ARG A 57 1.64 -6.39 16.11
N ALA A 58 0.93 -5.81 17.09
CA ALA A 58 -0.50 -6.01 17.27
C ALA A 58 -1.32 -5.64 16.01
N CYS A 59 -0.82 -4.73 15.17
CA CYS A 59 -1.50 -4.33 13.94
C CYS A 59 -1.31 -5.31 12.78
N VAL A 60 -0.14 -5.95 12.69
CA VAL A 60 0.27 -6.71 11.50
C VAL A 60 0.35 -8.21 11.71
N GLU A 61 0.63 -8.67 12.93
CA GLU A 61 0.77 -10.09 13.23
C GLU A 61 -0.54 -10.82 12.93
N GLY A 62 -0.44 -11.89 12.12
CA GLY A 62 -1.59 -12.68 11.67
C GLY A 62 -2.46 -12.03 10.58
N ALA A 63 -2.20 -10.80 10.14
CA ALA A 63 -2.99 -10.13 9.11
C ALA A 63 -2.73 -10.69 7.70
N ASP A 64 -3.78 -10.87 6.90
CA ASP A 64 -3.69 -11.35 5.52
C ASP A 64 -3.23 -10.24 4.55
N ILE A 65 -3.63 -9.00 4.81
CA ILE A 65 -3.20 -7.81 4.05
C ILE A 65 -2.61 -6.79 5.01
N ILE A 66 -1.38 -6.36 4.72
CA ILE A 66 -0.61 -5.42 5.51
C ILE A 66 -0.27 -4.21 4.65
N VAL A 67 -0.76 -3.05 5.05
CA VAL A 67 -0.37 -1.77 4.43
C VAL A 67 0.50 -1.02 5.43
N GLU A 68 1.78 -0.85 5.08
CA GLU A 68 2.66 0.01 5.84
C GLU A 68 2.53 1.42 5.27
N ALA A 69 1.80 2.28 6.00
CA ALA A 69 1.52 3.64 5.61
C ALA A 69 2.08 4.76 6.52
N SER A 70 3.23 4.54 7.14
CA SER A 70 3.83 5.47 8.09
C SER A 70 4.57 6.64 7.42
N ARG A 71 4.80 7.71 8.19
CA ARG A 71 5.71 8.80 7.81
C ARG A 71 6.84 8.87 8.83
N LEU A 72 8.02 8.44 8.41
CA LEU A 72 9.23 8.47 9.22
C LEU A 72 10.12 9.65 8.80
N PRO A 73 10.88 10.26 9.74
CA PRO A 73 11.88 11.28 9.39
C PRO A 73 13.12 10.68 8.73
N GLU A 74 13.45 9.44 9.05
CA GLU A 74 14.59 8.67 8.55
C GLU A 74 14.22 7.18 8.44
N PRO A 75 14.97 6.35 7.71
CA PRO A 75 14.68 4.92 7.61
C PRO A 75 14.85 4.23 8.97
N GLN A 76 13.83 3.49 9.41
CA GLN A 76 13.84 2.74 10.67
C GLN A 76 13.06 1.43 10.50
N PRO A 77 13.67 0.24 10.69
CA PRO A 77 13.01 -1.05 10.42
C PRO A 77 12.03 -1.44 11.54
N LEU A 78 10.88 -0.78 11.57
CA LEU A 78 9.81 -0.95 12.55
C LEU A 78 8.88 -2.13 12.21
N LEU A 79 8.70 -2.46 10.94
CA LEU A 79 8.00 -3.65 10.48
C LEU A 79 8.97 -4.83 10.42
N LYS A 80 8.76 -5.81 11.31
CA LYS A 80 9.59 -7.00 11.42
C LYS A 80 9.15 -8.10 10.48
N THR A 81 10.13 -8.79 9.90
CA THR A 81 9.93 -9.89 8.94
C THR A 81 9.16 -11.04 9.60
N GLU A 82 9.51 -11.36 10.85
CA GLU A 82 8.90 -12.45 11.63
C GLU A 82 7.41 -12.26 11.95
N TRP A 83 6.87 -11.04 11.82
CA TRP A 83 5.45 -10.79 12.07
C TRP A 83 4.57 -11.08 10.84
N ILE A 84 5.18 -11.27 9.68
CA ILE A 84 4.48 -11.54 8.43
C ILE A 84 4.15 -13.04 8.36
N ARG A 85 2.86 -13.36 8.31
CA ARG A 85 2.42 -14.74 8.13
C ARG A 85 2.63 -15.22 6.68
N PRO A 86 2.81 -16.54 6.46
CA PRO A 86 2.70 -17.10 5.11
C PRO A 86 1.36 -16.72 4.45
N GLY A 87 1.41 -16.49 3.14
CA GLY A 87 0.25 -16.11 2.33
C GLY A 87 -0.10 -14.62 2.34
N ALA A 88 0.53 -13.80 3.19
CA ALA A 88 0.16 -12.39 3.30
C ALA A 88 0.50 -11.55 2.06
N LEU A 89 -0.27 -10.49 1.83
CA LEU A 89 0.07 -9.40 0.92
C LEU A 89 0.63 -8.22 1.73
N VAL A 90 1.86 -7.82 1.44
CA VAL A 90 2.55 -6.70 2.12
C VAL A 90 2.74 -5.53 1.14
N MET A 91 2.19 -4.37 1.49
CA MET A 91 2.23 -3.15 0.69
C MET A 91 2.90 -2.00 1.45
N PRO A 92 4.24 -1.90 1.41
CA PRO A 92 4.93 -0.77 1.99
C PRO A 92 4.90 0.42 1.03
N TYR A 93 4.30 1.54 1.45
CA TYR A 93 4.08 2.73 0.59
C TYR A 93 5.02 3.91 0.91
N GLY A 94 5.77 3.83 2.01
CA GLY A 94 6.39 4.97 2.67
C GLY A 94 7.52 5.60 1.86
N THR A 95 7.68 6.92 1.97
CA THR A 95 8.83 7.63 1.37
C THR A 95 10.14 7.30 2.08
N MET A 96 10.08 6.94 3.36
CA MET A 96 11.21 6.49 4.18
C MET A 96 10.92 5.06 4.63
N SER A 97 11.92 4.19 4.53
CA SER A 97 11.72 2.76 4.79
C SER A 97 11.38 2.50 6.25
N ALA A 98 10.29 1.76 6.46
CA ALA A 98 9.89 1.24 7.75
C ALA A 98 10.18 -0.26 7.91
N VAL A 99 10.75 -0.92 6.90
CA VAL A 99 10.77 -2.40 6.81
C VAL A 99 12.18 -2.96 6.95
N GLU A 100 12.28 -4.18 7.46
CA GLU A 100 13.56 -4.88 7.51
C GLU A 100 14.08 -5.27 6.13
N LEU A 101 15.41 -5.33 6.01
CA LEU A 101 16.06 -5.76 4.78
C LEU A 101 15.75 -7.22 4.44
N SER A 102 15.54 -8.05 5.47
CA SER A 102 15.13 -9.45 5.36
C SER A 102 13.68 -9.64 4.93
N LEU A 103 12.87 -8.57 4.79
CA LEU A 103 11.48 -8.69 4.35
C LEU A 103 11.36 -9.44 3.03
N THR A 104 12.33 -9.29 2.11
CA THR A 104 12.34 -9.99 0.81
C THR A 104 12.64 -11.48 0.93
N ASP A 105 13.25 -11.94 2.04
CA ASP A 105 13.70 -13.33 2.19
C ASP A 105 12.53 -14.32 2.29
N ILE A 106 11.34 -13.82 2.66
CA ILE A 106 10.12 -14.62 2.80
C ILE A 106 9.15 -14.43 1.63
N MET A 107 9.45 -13.56 0.66
CA MET A 107 8.52 -13.22 -0.43
C MET A 107 8.66 -14.19 -1.59
N GLN A 108 7.55 -14.81 -1.98
CA GLN A 108 7.49 -15.66 -3.18
C GLN A 108 7.38 -14.82 -4.45
N LYS A 109 6.72 -13.66 -4.37
CA LYS A 109 6.60 -12.70 -5.47
C LYS A 109 6.84 -11.28 -4.98
N ILE A 110 7.73 -10.57 -5.66
CA ILE A 110 7.92 -9.13 -5.49
C ILE A 110 7.37 -8.44 -6.74
N VAL A 111 6.38 -7.58 -6.55
CA VAL A 111 5.73 -6.81 -7.61
C VAL A 111 6.00 -5.33 -7.37
N VAL A 112 6.26 -4.60 -8.45
CA VAL A 112 6.38 -3.13 -8.42
C VAL A 112 5.40 -2.48 -9.38
N ASP A 113 5.22 -1.16 -9.29
CA ASP A 113 4.44 -0.43 -10.30
C ASP A 113 5.28 -0.13 -11.55
N ASP A 114 6.51 0.36 -11.40
CA ASP A 114 7.46 0.61 -12.48
C ASP A 114 8.91 0.41 -12.00
N TRP A 115 9.62 -0.53 -12.61
CA TRP A 115 10.99 -0.88 -12.26
C TRP A 115 11.98 0.24 -12.56
N GLY A 116 11.74 1.00 -13.64
CA GLY A 116 12.53 2.18 -13.99
C GLY A 116 12.58 3.19 -12.85
N GLN A 117 11.44 3.46 -12.21
CA GLN A 117 11.30 4.38 -11.10
C GLN A 117 11.90 3.84 -9.80
N CYS A 118 11.84 2.53 -9.54
CA CYS A 118 12.47 1.91 -8.37
C CYS A 118 13.99 2.20 -8.29
N LYS A 119 14.66 2.31 -9.45
CA LYS A 119 16.10 2.57 -9.55
C LYS A 119 16.48 4.02 -9.19
N GLY A 120 15.56 4.97 -9.31
CA GLY A 120 15.83 6.40 -9.18
C GLY A 120 15.57 7.00 -7.79
N GLY A 121 16.39 7.98 -7.43
CA GLY A 121 16.23 8.80 -6.23
C GLY A 121 16.65 8.11 -4.92
N LYS A 122 16.57 8.84 -3.81
CA LYS A 122 16.97 8.38 -2.47
C LYS A 122 15.81 7.90 -1.58
N PHE A 123 14.59 7.90 -2.12
CA PHE A 123 13.36 7.71 -1.36
C PHE A 123 12.63 6.42 -1.75
N GLY A 124 11.85 5.90 -0.82
CA GLY A 124 10.91 4.79 -1.00
C GLY A 124 11.19 3.60 -0.08
N SER A 125 10.14 2.87 0.29
CA SER A 125 10.21 1.85 1.32
C SER A 125 11.19 0.72 1.06
N LEU A 126 11.47 0.39 -0.21
CA LEU A 126 12.44 -0.65 -0.57
C LEU A 126 13.73 -0.11 -1.21
N ARG A 127 14.06 1.17 -0.97
CA ARG A 127 15.27 1.76 -1.53
C ARG A 127 16.53 0.98 -1.15
N ALA A 128 16.66 0.59 0.12
CA ALA A 128 17.78 -0.22 0.60
C ALA A 128 17.83 -1.61 -0.06
N HIS A 129 16.68 -2.23 -0.35
CA HIS A 129 16.60 -3.52 -1.03
C HIS A 129 17.09 -3.42 -2.47
N VAL A 130 16.79 -2.33 -3.17
CA VAL A 130 17.33 -2.06 -4.52
C VAL A 130 18.84 -1.84 -4.45
N GLU A 131 19.33 -1.03 -3.53
CA GLU A 131 20.76 -0.71 -3.40
C GLU A 131 21.62 -1.92 -3.02
N THR A 132 21.07 -2.85 -2.25
CA THR A 132 21.74 -4.09 -1.83
C THR A 132 21.54 -5.25 -2.82
N GLY A 133 20.79 -5.04 -3.91
CA GLY A 133 20.50 -6.06 -4.92
C GLY A 133 19.49 -7.13 -4.50
N ARG A 134 18.88 -7.02 -3.30
CA ARG A 134 17.82 -7.90 -2.82
C ARG A 134 16.53 -7.75 -3.64
N LEU A 135 16.26 -6.54 -4.10
CA LEU A 135 15.30 -6.26 -5.16
C LEU A 135 16.07 -5.88 -6.42
N SER A 136 16.03 -6.74 -7.44
CA SER A 136 16.73 -6.60 -8.71
C SER A 136 15.85 -7.07 -9.87
N GLU A 137 16.33 -6.92 -11.11
CA GLU A 137 15.62 -7.46 -12.29
C GLU A 137 15.46 -8.99 -12.22
N GLN A 138 16.36 -9.67 -11.51
CA GLN A 138 16.33 -11.12 -11.34
C GLN A 138 15.37 -11.56 -10.24
N THR A 139 15.22 -10.76 -9.17
CA THR A 139 14.32 -11.10 -8.05
C THR A 139 12.93 -10.48 -8.19
N LEU A 140 12.75 -9.54 -9.11
CA LEU A 140 11.46 -8.95 -9.44
C LEU A 140 10.59 -9.95 -10.21
N HIS A 141 9.41 -10.25 -9.68
CA HIS A 141 8.44 -11.10 -10.37
C HIS A 141 7.79 -10.36 -11.54
N ALA A 142 7.21 -9.18 -11.31
CA ALA A 142 6.47 -8.44 -12.32
C ALA A 142 6.32 -6.95 -12.00
N GLU A 143 6.05 -6.16 -13.03
CA GLU A 143 5.37 -4.88 -12.87
C GLU A 143 3.84 -5.09 -12.83
N LEU A 144 3.11 -4.28 -12.06
CA LEU A 144 1.66 -4.41 -11.89
C LEU A 144 0.91 -4.35 -13.23
N GLY A 145 1.40 -3.53 -14.18
CA GLY A 145 0.84 -3.46 -15.52
C GLY A 145 0.93 -4.77 -16.30
N GLN A 146 1.99 -5.56 -16.10
CA GLN A 146 2.14 -6.88 -16.73
C GLN A 146 1.12 -7.87 -16.18
N ILE A 147 0.83 -7.80 -14.88
CA ILE A 147 -0.20 -8.63 -14.23
C ILE A 147 -1.59 -8.21 -14.73
N ALA A 148 -1.89 -6.91 -14.72
CA ALA A 148 -3.16 -6.37 -15.17
C ALA A 148 -3.47 -6.70 -16.65
N ALA A 149 -2.42 -6.78 -17.49
CA ALA A 149 -2.54 -7.16 -18.90
C ALA A 149 -2.58 -8.69 -19.14
N GLY A 150 -2.50 -9.51 -18.09
CA GLY A 150 -2.48 -10.98 -18.21
C GLY A 150 -1.17 -11.55 -18.76
N LEU A 151 -0.10 -10.75 -18.84
CA LEU A 151 1.21 -11.17 -19.35
C LEU A 151 2.03 -11.94 -18.31
N LYS A 152 1.77 -11.69 -17.02
CA LYS A 152 2.34 -12.43 -15.89
C LYS A 152 1.23 -12.77 -14.89
N PRO A 153 1.30 -13.93 -14.21
CA PRO A 153 0.29 -14.27 -13.21
C PRO A 153 0.46 -13.41 -11.95
N GLY A 154 -0.66 -13.10 -11.30
CA GLY A 154 -0.70 -12.56 -9.93
C GLY A 154 -0.48 -13.66 -8.90
N ARG A 155 -1.29 -13.67 -7.83
CA ARG A 155 -1.35 -14.80 -6.89
C ARG A 155 -1.81 -16.08 -7.59
N GLN A 156 -1.18 -17.21 -7.28
CA GLN A 156 -1.47 -18.53 -7.84
C GLN A 156 -1.77 -19.59 -6.76
N SER A 157 -1.44 -19.32 -5.49
CA SER A 157 -1.88 -20.12 -4.36
C SER A 157 -2.05 -19.27 -3.10
N ASP A 158 -2.75 -19.82 -2.10
CA ASP A 158 -3.03 -19.14 -0.84
C ASP A 158 -1.76 -18.98 0.03
N ASP A 159 -0.76 -19.83 -0.18
CA ASP A 159 0.50 -19.82 0.58
C ASP A 159 1.51 -18.77 0.08
N GLU A 160 1.28 -18.15 -1.09
CA GLU A 160 2.20 -17.15 -1.64
C GLU A 160 2.20 -15.87 -0.79
N THR A 161 3.31 -15.58 -0.13
CA THR A 161 3.59 -14.30 0.48
C THR A 161 4.06 -13.35 -0.61
N ILE A 162 3.31 -12.26 -0.80
CA ILE A 162 3.51 -11.32 -1.91
C ILE A 162 3.85 -9.96 -1.35
N LEU A 163 4.90 -9.36 -1.88
CA LEU A 163 5.21 -7.96 -1.65
C LEU A 163 4.81 -7.16 -2.88
N PHE A 164 4.05 -6.08 -2.68
CA PHE A 164 3.78 -5.09 -3.71
C PHE A 164 4.24 -3.72 -3.26
N TRP A 165 5.28 -3.20 -3.92
CA TRP A 165 5.78 -1.85 -3.66
C TRP A 165 5.46 -0.93 -4.84
N HIS A 166 4.66 0.09 -4.59
CA HIS A 166 4.37 1.12 -5.57
C HIS A 166 4.93 2.48 -5.14
N ARG A 167 5.43 3.24 -6.12
CA ARG A 167 5.93 4.63 -5.97
C ARG A 167 4.90 5.67 -6.42
N GLY A 168 3.92 5.25 -7.21
CA GLY A 168 2.94 6.11 -7.85
C GLY A 168 3.32 6.41 -9.29
N LEU A 169 2.35 6.29 -10.20
CA LEU A 169 2.53 6.55 -11.64
C LEU A 169 1.64 7.71 -12.06
N SER A 170 2.23 8.77 -12.61
CA SER A 170 1.47 9.91 -13.14
C SER A 170 0.43 9.52 -14.19
N LEU A 171 0.66 8.41 -14.91
CA LEU A 171 -0.30 7.81 -15.83
C LEU A 171 -1.66 7.55 -15.15
N SER A 172 -1.64 7.08 -13.89
CA SER A 172 -2.87 6.79 -13.13
C SER A 172 -3.65 8.06 -12.81
N ASP A 173 -2.96 9.16 -12.47
CA ASP A 173 -3.61 10.45 -12.22
C ASP A 173 -4.26 11.02 -13.49
N ILE A 174 -3.56 10.95 -14.63
CA ILE A 174 -4.09 11.42 -15.92
C ILE A 174 -5.28 10.57 -16.37
N ALA A 175 -5.19 9.24 -16.22
CA ALA A 175 -6.28 8.33 -16.54
C ALA A 175 -7.52 8.60 -15.68
N LEU A 176 -7.32 8.79 -14.36
CA LEU A 176 -8.39 9.16 -13.44
C LEU A 176 -8.99 10.52 -13.79
N GLY A 177 -8.16 11.53 -14.10
CA GLY A 177 -8.61 12.86 -14.52
C GLY A 177 -9.50 12.80 -15.76
N LYS A 178 -9.11 12.01 -16.77
CA LYS A 178 -9.93 11.79 -17.97
C LYS A 178 -11.27 11.12 -17.63
N ALA A 179 -11.26 10.08 -16.78
CA ALA A 179 -12.47 9.40 -16.36
C ALA A 179 -13.43 10.34 -15.59
N MET A 180 -12.89 11.18 -14.69
CA MET A 180 -13.66 12.17 -13.95
C MET A 180 -14.23 13.26 -14.86
N LEU A 181 -13.47 13.73 -15.85
CA LEU A 181 -13.97 14.69 -16.83
C LEU A 181 -15.15 14.12 -17.63
N ALA A 182 -15.03 12.88 -18.12
CA ALA A 182 -16.11 12.21 -18.84
C ALA A 182 -17.36 12.04 -17.97
N LYS A 183 -17.18 11.65 -16.70
CA LYS A 183 -18.27 11.53 -15.72
C LYS A 183 -18.96 12.87 -15.46
N ALA A 184 -18.18 13.93 -15.25
CA ALA A 184 -18.71 15.27 -15.00
C ALA A 184 -19.53 15.78 -16.19
N GLN A 185 -19.04 15.56 -17.42
CA GLN A 185 -19.78 15.89 -18.64
C GLN A 185 -21.11 15.14 -18.74
N ALA A 186 -21.14 13.84 -18.46
CA ALA A 186 -22.36 13.04 -18.46
C ALA A 186 -23.38 13.49 -17.41
N GLN A 187 -22.92 14.10 -16.30
CA GLN A 187 -23.77 14.61 -15.23
C GLN A 187 -24.11 16.11 -15.35
N GLY A 188 -23.62 16.79 -16.40
CA GLY A 188 -23.80 18.24 -16.55
C GLY A 188 -23.08 19.06 -15.46
N ILE A 189 -22.04 18.50 -14.84
CA ILE A 189 -21.25 19.14 -13.79
C ILE A 189 -19.99 19.74 -14.40
N GLY A 190 -19.68 21.00 -14.05
CA GLY A 190 -18.43 21.67 -14.41
C GLY A 190 -18.63 23.10 -14.91
N GLN A 191 -17.53 23.82 -15.09
CA GLN A 191 -17.53 25.18 -15.60
C GLN A 191 -16.50 25.31 -16.72
N ARG A 192 -16.94 25.81 -17.89
CA ARG A 192 -16.02 26.13 -18.98
C ARG A 192 -15.31 27.45 -18.67
N LEU A 193 -13.99 27.39 -18.53
CA LEU A 193 -13.15 28.57 -18.39
C LEU A 193 -12.59 28.97 -19.76
N ARG A 194 -12.35 30.26 -19.96
CA ARG A 194 -11.59 30.74 -21.12
C ARG A 194 -10.11 30.62 -20.79
N PHE A 195 -9.35 29.98 -21.68
CA PHE A 195 -7.89 29.99 -21.62
C PHE A 195 -7.40 31.31 -22.21
N ALA A 196 -6.52 32.03 -21.50
CA ALA A 196 -5.93 33.30 -21.91
C ALA A 196 -4.52 33.07 -22.46
#